data_AF-A0A1W2AQT0-F1
#
_entry.id   AF-A0A1W2AQT0-F1
#
_cell.length_a   1.000
_cell.length_b   1.000
_cell.length_c   1.000
_cell.angle_alpha   90.00
_cell.angle_beta   90.00
_cell.angle_gamma   90.00
#
_symmetry.space_group_name_H-M   'P 1'
#
loop_
_entity.id
_entity.type
_entity.pdbx_description
1 polymer ?
#
loop_
_entity_poly.entity_id
_entity_poly.type
_entity_poly.pdbx_seq_one_letter_code
_entity_poly.pdbx_strand_id
1 'polypeptide(L)'
;MFSLTKRQAAILLGVVLFAVGGYLVYQYFNQPEPVTTLSQEQAETSAGVEKAAENAHVKMLQEQLDEAAKQIAELKNKPPDTIVKTVPVEVPKIIEVERKKSGADFAIVTDPANPDKQVDLKEIEKLPADTSVTLNQYNVHAYKKVIRGVNVYPDWGEVAQGKFKLDEVTVDISRRISKDGKYIGVTAGYNFKYDHAKTGIRYSF
;
A
#
# COMPACT_ATOMS: atom_id res chain seq x y z
N MET A 1 32.35 30.41 12.75
CA MET A 1 31.89 30.78 11.40
C MET A 1 32.89 30.25 10.38
N PHE A 2 32.53 29.21 9.62
CA PHE A 2 33.38 28.75 8.52
C PHE A 2 33.20 29.71 7.33
N SER A 3 34.16 30.58 7.06
CA SER A 3 34.14 31.38 5.83
C SER A 3 34.71 30.54 4.69
N LEU A 4 33.84 30.04 3.81
CA LEU A 4 34.28 29.40 2.58
C LEU A 4 34.94 30.43 1.66
N THR A 5 36.14 30.11 1.18
CA THR A 5 36.75 30.89 0.09
C THR A 5 35.91 30.74 -1.19
N LYS A 6 35.95 31.73 -2.10
CA LYS A 6 35.18 31.71 -3.37
C LYS A 6 35.37 30.41 -4.17
N ARG A 7 36.58 29.81 -4.11
CA ARG A 7 36.89 28.52 -4.73
C ARG A 7 36.18 27.35 -4.04
N GLN A 8 36.19 27.31 -2.71
CA GLN A 8 35.48 26.26 -1.96
C GLN A 8 33.97 26.38 -2.13
N ALA A 9 33.42 27.60 -2.21
CA ALA A 9 32.00 27.81 -2.49
C ALA A 9 31.58 27.32 -3.90
N ALA A 10 32.42 27.55 -4.91
CA ALA A 10 32.17 27.06 -6.27
C ALA A 10 32.23 25.53 -6.36
N ILE A 11 33.17 24.89 -5.65
CA ILE A 11 33.27 23.42 -5.57
C ILE A 11 32.02 22.84 -4.89
N LEU A 12 31.60 23.43 -3.77
CA LEU A 12 30.43 22.97 -3.01
C LEU A 12 29.15 23.11 -3.85
N LEU A 13 28.98 24.22 -4.57
CA LEU A 13 27.87 24.41 -5.50
C LEU A 13 27.88 23.35 -6.61
N GLY A 14 29.05 23.06 -7.18
CA GLY A 14 29.21 22.01 -8.20
C GLY A 14 28.82 20.62 -7.69
N VAL A 15 29.24 20.26 -6.49
CA VAL A 15 28.88 18.98 -5.85
C VAL A 15 27.37 18.90 -5.58
N VAL A 16 26.76 19.97 -5.08
CA VAL A 16 25.31 20.03 -4.85
C VAL A 16 24.55 19.90 -6.16
N LEU A 17 24.95 20.61 -7.22
CA LEU A 17 24.30 20.51 -8.53
C LEU A 17 24.47 19.12 -9.14
N PHE A 18 25.63 18.48 -8.96
CA PHE A 18 25.86 17.12 -9.42
C PHE A 18 25.00 16.10 -8.64
N ALA A 19 24.87 16.27 -7.32
CA ALA A 19 24.01 15.43 -6.50
C ALA A 19 22.52 15.60 -6.86
N VAL A 20 22.06 16.84 -7.07
CA VAL A 20 20.69 17.12 -7.51
C VAL A 20 20.45 16.59 -8.93
N GLY A 21 21.38 16.81 -9.85
CA GLY A 21 21.30 16.28 -11.22
C GLY A 21 21.26 14.74 -11.24
N GLY A 22 22.13 14.10 -10.46
CA GLY A 22 22.13 12.64 -10.29
C GLY A 22 20.83 12.12 -9.68
N TYR A 23 20.28 12.82 -8.68
CA TYR A 23 18.98 12.48 -8.08
C TYR A 23 17.83 12.60 -9.08
N LEU A 24 17.79 13.66 -9.88
CA LEU A 24 16.76 13.86 -10.91
C LEU A 24 16.84 12.79 -12.02
N VAL A 25 18.05 12.45 -12.47
CA VAL A 25 18.27 11.38 -13.43
C VAL A 25 17.83 10.02 -12.85
N TYR A 26 18.20 9.75 -11.60
CA TYR A 26 17.77 8.54 -10.91
C TYR A 26 16.23 8.46 -10.81
N GLN A 27 15.57 9.56 -10.45
CA GLN A 27 14.11 9.62 -10.37
C GLN A 27 13.43 9.44 -11.73
N TYR A 28 14.04 9.94 -12.81
CA TYR A 28 13.50 9.77 -14.16
C TYR A 28 13.50 8.31 -14.61
N PHE A 29 14.55 7.55 -14.27
CA PHE A 29 14.68 6.14 -14.65
C PHE A 29 14.01 5.16 -13.66
N ASN A 30 13.81 5.54 -12.40
CA ASN A 30 13.15 4.72 -11.38
C ASN A 30 11.77 5.30 -11.06
N GLN A 31 10.89 5.33 -12.06
CA GLN A 31 9.49 5.67 -11.84
C GLN A 31 8.76 4.46 -11.29
N PRO A 32 7.88 4.62 -10.28
CA PRO A 32 7.10 3.52 -9.75
C PRO A 32 6.15 2.99 -10.84
N GLU A 33 6.06 1.66 -10.94
CA GLU A 33 5.12 0.95 -11.78
C GLU A 33 3.97 0.42 -10.91
N PRO A 34 2.89 1.20 -10.70
CA PRO A 34 1.81 0.84 -9.78
C PRO A 34 0.91 -0.27 -10.32
N VAL A 35 1.15 -0.75 -11.53
CA VAL A 35 0.42 -1.87 -12.14
C VAL A 35 1.47 -2.89 -12.55
N THR A 36 1.44 -4.05 -11.89
CA THR A 36 2.35 -5.17 -12.19
C THR A 36 1.56 -6.35 -12.72
N THR A 37 2.02 -6.97 -13.79
CA THR A 37 1.46 -8.24 -14.26
C THR A 37 2.20 -9.41 -13.63
N LEU A 38 1.47 -10.42 -13.16
CA LEU A 38 2.03 -11.65 -12.60
C LEU A 38 1.21 -12.85 -13.10
N SER A 39 1.75 -14.05 -12.95
CA SER A 39 0.90 -15.25 -13.02
C SER A 39 -0.03 -15.29 -11.80
N GLN A 40 -1.14 -16.00 -11.90
CA GLN A 40 -2.07 -16.18 -10.78
C GLN A 40 -1.37 -16.89 -9.61
N GLU A 41 -0.55 -17.90 -9.89
CA GLU A 41 0.23 -18.60 -8.87
C GLU A 41 1.20 -17.67 -8.13
N GLN A 42 1.86 -16.76 -8.84
CA GLN A 42 2.75 -15.78 -8.22
C GLN A 42 1.96 -14.77 -7.37
N ALA A 43 0.83 -14.27 -7.88
CA ALA A 43 -0.02 -13.32 -7.18
C ALA A 43 -0.60 -13.86 -5.87
N GLU A 44 -0.75 -15.19 -5.75
CA GLU A 44 -1.20 -15.88 -4.53
C GLU A 44 -0.09 -16.08 -3.48
N THR A 45 1.13 -15.61 -3.74
CA THR A 45 2.27 -15.71 -2.81
C THR A 45 2.71 -14.35 -2.30
N SER A 46 3.19 -14.32 -1.05
CA SER A 46 3.73 -13.10 -0.44
C SER A 46 4.89 -12.51 -1.24
N ALA A 47 5.75 -13.35 -1.84
CA ALA A 47 6.85 -12.90 -2.70
C ALA A 47 6.37 -12.24 -4.00
N GLY A 48 5.27 -12.73 -4.61
CA GLY A 48 4.69 -12.09 -5.78
C GLY A 48 4.05 -10.75 -5.44
N VAL A 49 3.33 -10.67 -4.31
CA VAL A 49 2.79 -9.40 -3.81
C VAL A 49 3.91 -8.43 -3.45
N GLU A 50 4.99 -8.89 -2.83
CA GLU A 50 6.17 -8.09 -2.50
C GLU A 50 6.78 -7.50 -3.75
N LYS A 51 7.01 -8.31 -4.79
CA LYS A 51 7.52 -7.83 -6.08
C LYS A 51 6.63 -6.73 -6.68
N ALA A 52 5.31 -6.89 -6.63
CA ALA A 52 4.38 -5.87 -7.11
C ALA A 52 4.40 -4.59 -6.25
N ALA A 53 4.57 -4.73 -4.94
CA ALA A 53 4.70 -3.61 -4.02
C ALA A 53 6.04 -2.87 -4.23
N GLU A 54 7.14 -3.59 -4.41
CA GLU A 54 8.47 -3.06 -4.72
C GLU A 54 8.46 -2.30 -6.04
N ASN A 55 7.87 -2.86 -7.11
CA ASN A 55 7.69 -2.16 -8.39
C ASN A 55 6.92 -0.84 -8.23
N ALA A 56 5.93 -0.81 -7.33
CA ALA A 56 5.16 0.38 -7.01
C ALA A 56 5.85 1.33 -6.02
N HIS A 57 7.05 1.00 -5.54
CA HIS A 57 7.77 1.69 -4.46
C HIS A 57 6.96 1.80 -3.16
N VAL A 58 6.17 0.76 -2.85
CA VAL A 58 5.35 0.66 -1.65
C VAL A 58 5.97 -0.34 -0.70
N LYS A 59 6.38 0.14 0.49
CA LYS A 59 6.87 -0.74 1.54
C LYS A 59 5.69 -1.39 2.27
N MET A 60 5.73 -2.71 2.42
CA MET A 60 4.76 -3.50 3.18
C MET A 60 5.48 -4.36 4.22
N LEU A 61 4.81 -4.66 5.33
CA LEU A 61 5.27 -5.65 6.30
C LEU A 61 4.92 -7.06 5.83
N GLN A 62 5.68 -8.07 6.28
CA GLN A 62 5.44 -9.46 5.91
C GLN A 62 3.99 -9.90 6.17
N GLU A 63 3.43 -9.55 7.33
CA GLU A 63 2.04 -9.85 7.67
C GLU A 63 1.03 -9.26 6.67
N GLN A 64 1.32 -8.07 6.13
CA GLN A 64 0.46 -7.43 5.14
C GLN A 64 0.59 -8.09 3.77
N LEU A 65 1.80 -8.56 3.42
CA LEU A 65 2.04 -9.33 2.21
C LEU A 65 1.29 -10.66 2.27
N ASP A 66 1.36 -11.36 3.41
CA ASP A 66 0.66 -12.62 3.64
C ASP A 66 -0.87 -12.43 3.62
N GLU A 67 -1.39 -11.37 4.27
CA GLU A 67 -2.81 -11.03 4.25
C GLU A 67 -3.29 -10.74 2.82
N ALA A 68 -2.53 -9.97 2.04
CA ALA A 68 -2.85 -9.65 0.65
C ALA A 68 -2.81 -10.89 -0.26
N ALA A 69 -1.77 -11.71 -0.16
CA ALA A 69 -1.65 -12.96 -0.92
C ALA A 69 -2.82 -13.91 -0.62
N LYS A 70 -3.18 -14.05 0.65
CA LYS A 70 -4.34 -14.86 1.07
C LYS A 70 -5.65 -14.31 0.51
N GLN A 71 -5.85 -13.00 0.55
CA GLN A 71 -7.04 -12.38 -0.04
C GLN A 71 -7.10 -12.61 -1.55
N ILE A 72 -5.99 -12.51 -2.28
CA ILE A 72 -5.92 -12.81 -3.71
C ILE A 72 -6.30 -14.28 -3.97
N ALA A 73 -5.77 -15.22 -3.18
CA ALA A 73 -6.11 -16.65 -3.28
C ALA A 73 -7.59 -16.93 -2.98
N GLU A 74 -8.22 -16.19 -2.07
CA GLU A 74 -9.65 -16.29 -1.78
C GLU A 74 -10.52 -15.67 -2.88
N LEU A 75 -10.03 -14.62 -3.54
CA LEU A 75 -10.74 -13.90 -4.60
C LEU A 75 -10.66 -14.61 -5.97
N LYS A 76 -9.70 -15.53 -6.19
CA LYS A 76 -9.52 -16.21 -7.50
C LYS A 76 -10.76 -16.93 -8.02
N ASN A 77 -11.59 -17.45 -7.11
CA ASN A 77 -12.82 -18.18 -7.42
C ASN A 77 -14.07 -17.29 -7.35
N LYS A 78 -13.92 -16.02 -6.98
CA LYS A 78 -15.01 -15.04 -7.02
C LYS A 78 -14.96 -14.32 -8.37
N PRO A 79 -16.13 -13.99 -8.94
CA PRO A 79 -16.15 -13.14 -10.12
C PRO A 79 -15.41 -11.84 -9.79
N PRO A 80 -14.54 -11.34 -10.68
CA PRO A 80 -13.77 -10.13 -10.43
C PRO A 80 -14.73 -8.97 -10.15
N ASP A 81 -14.35 -8.09 -9.22
CA ASP A 81 -15.14 -6.91 -8.83
C ASP A 81 -15.47 -6.01 -10.04
N THR A 82 -14.73 -6.14 -11.14
CA THR A 82 -15.03 -5.52 -12.43
C THR A 82 -14.51 -6.39 -13.57
N ILE A 83 -15.38 -6.75 -14.52
CA ILE A 83 -14.98 -7.37 -15.80
C ILE A 83 -14.74 -6.23 -16.80
N VAL A 84 -13.48 -5.98 -17.15
CA VAL A 84 -13.13 -5.01 -18.18
C VAL A 84 -13.34 -5.65 -19.56
N LYS A 85 -14.55 -5.54 -20.12
CA LYS A 85 -14.83 -5.88 -21.53
C LYS A 85 -14.55 -4.66 -22.40
N THR A 86 -13.32 -4.48 -22.85
CA THR A 86 -12.95 -3.32 -23.69
C THR A 86 -12.04 -3.72 -24.83
N VAL A 87 -11.87 -2.80 -25.78
CA VAL A 87 -10.91 -2.92 -26.87
C VAL A 87 -9.51 -3.10 -26.27
N PRO A 88 -8.68 -4.02 -26.78
CA PRO A 88 -7.36 -4.33 -26.20
C PRO A 88 -6.43 -3.13 -26.00
N VAL A 89 -6.54 -2.09 -26.85
CA VAL A 89 -5.77 -0.84 -26.77
C VAL A 89 -6.07 -0.01 -25.51
N GLU A 90 -7.26 -0.15 -24.91
CA GLU A 90 -7.68 0.65 -23.75
C GLU A 90 -7.41 -0.05 -22.42
N VAL A 91 -7.07 -1.33 -22.44
CA VAL A 91 -6.89 -2.17 -21.24
C VAL A 91 -5.92 -1.55 -20.22
N PRO A 92 -4.70 -1.11 -20.58
CA PRO A 92 -3.78 -0.51 -19.60
C PRO A 92 -4.34 0.78 -18.96
N LYS A 93 -5.03 1.61 -19.75
CA LYS A 93 -5.64 2.86 -19.25
C LYS A 93 -6.75 2.57 -18.26
N ILE A 94 -7.59 1.57 -18.54
CA ILE A 94 -8.72 1.21 -17.67
C ILE A 94 -8.22 0.61 -16.37
N ILE A 95 -7.20 -0.25 -16.42
CA ILE A 95 -6.58 -0.82 -15.22
C ILE A 95 -6.10 0.30 -14.30
N GLU A 96 -5.44 1.32 -14.87
CA GLU A 96 -4.96 2.46 -14.09
C GLU A 96 -6.11 3.34 -13.55
N VAL A 97 -7.16 3.56 -14.34
CA VAL A 97 -8.36 4.30 -13.92
C VAL A 97 -9.06 3.59 -12.75
N GLU A 98 -9.26 2.28 -12.83
CA GLU A 98 -9.91 1.50 -11.77
C GLU A 98 -9.03 1.41 -10.52
N ARG A 99 -7.70 1.32 -10.66
CA ARG A 99 -6.78 1.44 -9.52
C ARG A 99 -6.90 2.80 -8.83
N LYS A 100 -6.93 3.89 -9.60
CA LYS A 100 -7.09 5.25 -9.05
C LYS A 100 -8.45 5.44 -8.39
N LYS A 101 -9.52 4.91 -8.97
CA LYS A 101 -10.89 4.98 -8.48
C LYS A 101 -11.08 4.18 -7.18
N SER A 102 -10.49 2.99 -7.09
CA SER A 102 -10.44 2.23 -5.83
C SER A 102 -9.56 2.89 -4.77
N GLY A 103 -8.58 3.69 -5.19
CA GLY A 103 -7.60 4.32 -4.30
C GLY A 103 -6.55 3.33 -3.81
N ALA A 104 -6.33 2.26 -4.58
CA ALA A 104 -5.32 1.25 -4.33
C ALA A 104 -3.91 1.79 -4.57
N ASP A 105 -2.98 1.33 -3.75
CA ASP A 105 -1.59 1.77 -3.81
C ASP A 105 -0.91 1.17 -5.04
N PHE A 106 -1.21 -0.10 -5.34
CA PHE A 106 -0.83 -0.79 -6.58
C PHE A 106 -1.90 -1.80 -7.01
N ALA A 107 -1.79 -2.31 -8.23
CA ALA A 107 -2.66 -3.34 -8.79
C ALA A 107 -1.84 -4.49 -9.37
N ILE A 108 -2.32 -5.71 -9.15
CA ILE A 108 -1.77 -6.94 -9.75
C ILE A 108 -2.76 -7.43 -10.80
N VAL A 109 -2.28 -7.68 -12.02
CA VAL A 109 -3.10 -8.16 -13.13
C VAL A 109 -2.70 -9.57 -13.51
N THR A 110 -3.67 -10.47 -13.60
CA THR A 110 -3.48 -11.90 -13.94
C THR A 110 -4.48 -12.33 -15.03
N ASP A 111 -4.15 -13.40 -15.75
CA ASP A 111 -5.06 -14.01 -16.73
C ASP A 111 -5.78 -15.20 -16.09
N PRO A 112 -7.12 -15.15 -15.89
CA PRO A 112 -7.88 -16.27 -15.35
C PRO A 112 -7.89 -17.50 -16.28
N ALA A 113 -7.70 -17.32 -17.58
CA ALA A 113 -7.70 -18.42 -18.55
C ALA A 113 -6.37 -19.18 -18.56
N ASN A 114 -5.26 -18.52 -18.20
CA ASN A 114 -3.91 -19.09 -18.15
C ASN A 114 -3.24 -18.74 -16.81
N PRO A 115 -3.62 -19.39 -15.69
CA PRO A 115 -3.14 -19.03 -14.35
C PRO A 115 -1.62 -19.14 -14.18
N ASP A 116 -0.96 -19.98 -14.99
CA ASP A 116 0.48 -20.24 -14.89
C ASP A 116 1.31 -19.19 -15.66
N LYS A 117 0.67 -18.37 -16.50
CA LYS A 117 1.36 -17.42 -17.38
C LYS A 117 1.20 -15.99 -16.89
N GLN A 118 2.31 -15.26 -16.94
CA GLN A 118 2.29 -13.81 -16.76
C GLN A 118 1.65 -13.15 -17.98
N VAL A 119 0.80 -12.17 -17.71
CA VAL A 119 0.16 -11.35 -18.75
C VAL A 119 1.17 -10.37 -19.33
N ASP A 120 1.28 -10.31 -20.66
CA ASP A 120 1.96 -9.21 -21.35
C ASP A 120 0.94 -8.21 -21.90
N LEU A 121 0.82 -7.05 -21.25
CA LEU A 121 -0.08 -5.98 -21.67
C LEU A 121 0.28 -5.46 -23.07
N LYS A 122 1.55 -5.52 -23.49
CA LYS A 122 1.98 -5.06 -24.83
C LYS A 122 1.58 -6.04 -25.93
N GLU A 123 1.42 -7.32 -25.60
CA GLU A 123 0.87 -8.30 -26.54
C GLU A 123 -0.65 -8.15 -26.64
N ILE A 124 -1.31 -7.86 -25.53
CA ILE A 124 -2.75 -7.56 -25.51
C ILE A 124 -3.06 -6.32 -26.35
N GLU A 125 -2.30 -5.23 -26.21
CA GLU A 125 -2.49 -4.02 -27.03
C GLU A 125 -2.41 -4.26 -28.54
N LYS A 126 -1.69 -5.31 -28.97
CA LYS A 126 -1.55 -5.69 -30.39
C LYS A 126 -2.67 -6.59 -30.89
N LEU A 127 -3.55 -7.07 -30.02
CA LEU A 127 -4.67 -7.90 -30.42
C LEU A 127 -5.67 -7.09 -31.26
N PRO A 128 -6.36 -7.74 -32.21
CA PRO A 128 -7.45 -7.13 -32.98
C PRO A 128 -8.51 -6.51 -32.06
N ALA A 129 -9.03 -5.34 -32.46
CA ALA A 129 -9.93 -4.54 -31.63
C ALA A 129 -11.25 -5.24 -31.24
N ASP A 130 -11.64 -6.25 -32.02
CA ASP A 130 -12.79 -7.12 -31.85
C ASP A 130 -12.55 -8.31 -30.89
N THR A 131 -11.31 -8.49 -30.42
CA THR A 131 -10.98 -9.55 -29.47
C THR A 131 -11.33 -9.10 -28.04
N SER A 132 -12.32 -9.74 -27.44
CA SER A 132 -12.64 -9.55 -26.02
C SER A 132 -11.59 -10.24 -25.15
N VAL A 133 -10.89 -9.46 -24.32
CA VAL A 133 -9.95 -9.99 -23.32
C VAL A 133 -10.59 -9.89 -21.94
N THR A 134 -10.42 -10.92 -21.11
CA THR A 134 -10.88 -10.93 -19.72
C THR A 134 -9.67 -11.11 -18.81
N LEU A 135 -9.38 -10.10 -17.98
CA LEU A 135 -8.28 -10.13 -17.02
C LEU A 135 -8.82 -9.97 -15.60
N ASN A 136 -8.12 -10.58 -14.64
CA ASN A 136 -8.32 -10.31 -13.23
C ASN A 136 -7.44 -9.14 -12.82
N GLN A 137 -8.01 -8.21 -12.06
CA GLN A 137 -7.30 -7.09 -11.46
C GLN A 137 -7.51 -7.09 -9.95
N TYR A 138 -6.43 -7.27 -9.21
CA TYR A 138 -6.41 -7.19 -7.76
C TYR A 138 -5.86 -5.83 -7.33
N ASN A 139 -6.74 -4.99 -6.79
CA ASN A 139 -6.40 -3.66 -6.29
C ASN A 139 -5.93 -3.77 -4.84
N VAL A 140 -4.62 -3.64 -4.61
CA VAL A 140 -4.01 -3.87 -3.29
C VAL A 140 -3.86 -2.54 -2.54
N HIS A 141 -4.35 -2.54 -1.30
CA HIS A 141 -4.17 -1.43 -0.36
C HIS A 141 -3.11 -1.81 0.67
N ALA A 142 -1.90 -1.27 0.52
CA ALA A 142 -0.83 -1.50 1.49
C ALA A 142 -1.16 -0.91 2.86
N TYR A 143 -1.92 0.19 2.88
CA TYR A 143 -2.37 0.83 4.11
C TYR A 143 -3.89 0.99 4.10
N LYS A 144 -4.55 0.44 5.12
CA LYS A 144 -6.02 0.50 5.26
C LYS A 144 -6.49 1.96 5.27
N LYS A 145 -7.61 2.25 4.63
CA LYS A 145 -8.13 3.64 4.57
C LYS A 145 -8.49 4.18 5.96
N VAL A 146 -8.98 3.30 6.83
CA VAL A 146 -9.37 3.57 8.20
C VAL A 146 -8.89 2.42 9.08
N ILE A 147 -8.25 2.75 10.20
CA ILE A 147 -7.91 1.82 11.28
C ILE A 147 -8.85 2.09 12.45
N ARG A 148 -9.33 1.01 13.07
CA ARG A 148 -10.13 1.06 14.29
C ARG A 148 -9.43 0.21 15.34
N GLY A 149 -9.23 0.77 16.52
CA GLY A 149 -8.56 0.10 17.63
C GLY A 149 -9.40 0.14 18.89
N VAL A 150 -9.28 -0.90 19.69
CA VAL A 150 -9.73 -0.91 21.09
C VAL A 150 -8.52 -1.29 21.92
N ASN A 151 -8.03 -0.37 22.74
CA ASN A 151 -6.92 -0.63 23.66
C ASN A 151 -7.48 -0.83 25.06
N VAL A 152 -7.14 -1.96 25.66
CA VAL A 152 -7.54 -2.31 27.02
C VAL A 152 -6.29 -2.40 27.87
N TYR A 153 -6.23 -1.58 28.92
CA TYR A 153 -5.14 -1.57 29.88
C TYR A 153 -5.63 -2.19 31.19
N PRO A 154 -5.18 -3.42 31.52
CA PRO A 154 -5.48 -4.02 32.80
C PRO A 154 -4.62 -3.40 33.92
N ASP A 155 -5.09 -3.51 35.16
CA ASP A 155 -4.28 -3.21 36.34
C ASP A 155 -3.28 -4.36 36.55
N TRP A 156 -2.04 -4.17 36.10
CA TRP A 156 -0.99 -5.17 36.20
C TRP A 156 -0.68 -5.59 37.65
N GLY A 157 -0.95 -4.72 38.64
CA GLY A 157 -0.75 -5.04 40.05
C GLY A 157 -1.76 -6.04 40.59
N GLU A 158 -3.02 -5.93 40.16
CA GLU A 158 -4.10 -6.87 40.50
C GLU A 158 -3.99 -8.17 39.68
N VAL A 159 -3.58 -8.08 38.41
CA VAL A 159 -3.36 -9.25 37.55
C VAL A 159 -2.28 -10.16 38.12
N ALA A 160 -1.18 -9.60 38.65
CA ALA A 160 -0.13 -10.36 39.31
C ALA A 160 -0.60 -11.10 40.58
N GLN A 161 -1.74 -10.70 41.16
CA GLN A 161 -2.38 -11.34 42.32
C GLN A 161 -3.52 -12.29 41.93
N GLY A 162 -3.70 -12.58 40.64
CA GLY A 162 -4.76 -13.44 40.13
C GLY A 162 -6.15 -12.78 40.07
N LYS A 163 -6.23 -11.46 40.21
CA LYS A 163 -7.47 -10.69 40.10
C LYS A 163 -7.51 -9.93 38.78
N PHE A 164 -8.66 -9.92 38.12
CA PHE A 164 -8.84 -9.09 36.92
C PHE A 164 -9.49 -7.76 37.31
N LYS A 165 -8.73 -6.68 37.16
CA LYS A 165 -9.22 -5.31 37.27
C LYS A 165 -8.74 -4.51 36.08
N LEU A 166 -9.61 -3.66 35.58
CA LEU A 166 -9.40 -2.93 34.33
C LEU A 166 -9.13 -1.46 34.66
N ASP A 167 -7.99 -0.93 34.22
CA ASP A 167 -7.54 0.43 34.52
C ASP A 167 -8.06 1.44 33.48
N GLU A 168 -8.02 1.08 32.19
CA GLU A 168 -8.44 1.97 31.12
C GLU A 168 -8.92 1.20 29.87
N VAL A 169 -9.97 1.71 29.23
CA VAL A 169 -10.37 1.31 27.87
C VAL A 169 -10.35 2.54 26.99
N THR A 170 -9.72 2.45 25.83
CA THR A 170 -9.81 3.47 24.78
C THR A 170 -10.25 2.85 23.46
N VAL A 171 -11.07 3.59 22.73
CA VAL A 171 -11.45 3.29 21.36
C VAL A 171 -10.85 4.38 20.48
N ASP A 172 -10.20 3.97 19.40
CA ASP A 172 -9.62 4.90 18.44
C ASP A 172 -10.07 4.62 17.02
N ILE A 173 -10.30 5.70 16.28
CA ILE A 173 -10.65 5.67 14.86
C ILE A 173 -9.70 6.63 14.15
N SER A 174 -8.87 6.08 13.27
CA SER A 174 -7.84 6.83 12.56
C SER A 174 -7.99 6.66 11.05
N ARG A 175 -7.92 7.77 10.31
CA ARG A 175 -8.01 7.80 8.85
C ARG A 175 -6.64 8.07 8.24
N ARG A 176 -6.31 7.35 7.18
CA ARG A 176 -5.07 7.54 6.41
C ARG A 176 -5.07 8.93 5.78
N ILE A 177 -3.99 9.67 5.96
CA ILE A 177 -3.79 11.03 5.41
C ILE A 177 -2.70 11.10 4.34
N SER A 178 -1.87 10.06 4.22
CA SER A 178 -0.76 10.03 3.29
C SER A 178 -0.59 8.63 2.66
N LYS A 179 0.14 8.59 1.54
CA LYS A 179 0.43 7.34 0.82
C LYS A 179 1.47 6.45 1.52
N ASP A 180 2.31 7.04 2.36
CA ASP A 180 3.32 6.36 3.18
C ASP A 180 2.78 5.80 4.51
N GLY A 181 1.45 5.71 4.66
CA GLY A 181 0.85 5.03 5.81
C GLY A 181 0.69 5.88 7.06
N LYS A 182 0.68 7.22 6.96
CA LYS A 182 0.37 8.08 8.12
C LYS A 182 -1.13 8.22 8.32
N TYR A 183 -1.54 8.25 9.59
CA TYR A 183 -2.93 8.34 10.01
C TYR A 183 -3.13 9.48 10.99
N ILE A 184 -4.28 10.14 10.89
CA ILE A 184 -4.80 11.03 11.94
C ILE A 184 -6.17 10.53 12.39
N GLY A 185 -6.41 10.57 13.70
CA GLY A 185 -7.60 10.01 14.29
C GLY A 185 -8.01 10.68 15.57
N VAL A 186 -9.14 10.22 16.08
CA VAL A 186 -9.62 10.57 17.41
C VAL A 186 -9.57 9.33 18.28
N THR A 187 -9.24 9.52 19.55
CA THR A 187 -9.34 8.50 20.59
C THR A 187 -10.28 9.00 21.68
N ALA A 188 -11.11 8.10 22.18
CA ALA A 188 -11.98 8.36 23.32
C ALA A 188 -11.99 7.14 24.22
N GLY A 189 -11.99 7.35 25.53
CA GLY A 189 -11.93 6.26 26.48
C GLY A 189 -12.27 6.68 27.89
N TYR A 190 -12.24 5.70 28.78
CA TYR A 190 -12.51 5.90 30.20
C TYR A 190 -11.39 5.29 31.02
N ASN A 191 -10.86 6.09 31.94
CA ASN A 191 -9.89 5.63 32.93
C ASN A 191 -10.64 5.33 34.24
N PHE A 192 -10.77 4.06 34.57
CA PHE A 192 -11.48 3.57 35.75
C PHE A 192 -10.69 3.77 37.05
N LYS A 193 -9.36 3.91 36.95
CA LYS A 193 -8.49 4.15 38.11
C LYS A 193 -8.65 5.55 38.69
N TYR A 194 -8.83 6.55 37.83
CA TYR A 194 -8.93 7.96 38.18
C TYR A 194 -10.31 8.56 37.87
N ASP A 195 -11.29 7.71 37.56
CA ASP A 195 -12.70 8.04 37.32
C ASP A 195 -12.94 9.23 36.39
N HIS A 196 -12.32 9.21 35.20
CA HIS A 196 -12.54 10.27 34.21
C HIS A 196 -12.51 9.77 32.76
N ALA A 197 -13.23 10.50 31.90
CA ALA A 197 -13.17 10.32 30.46
C ALA A 197 -11.90 10.97 29.88
N LYS A 198 -11.32 10.31 28.87
CA LYS A 198 -10.21 10.83 28.08
C LYS A 198 -10.63 10.94 26.63
N THR A 199 -10.28 12.06 26.00
CA THR A 199 -10.40 12.26 24.56
C THR A 199 -9.11 12.84 24.03
N GLY A 200 -8.71 12.45 22.83
CA GLY A 200 -7.48 12.94 22.24
C GLY A 200 -7.45 12.80 20.73
N ILE A 201 -6.41 13.38 20.14
CA ILE A 201 -6.08 13.22 18.72
C ILE A 201 -4.94 12.21 18.64
N ARG A 202 -5.07 11.21 17.77
CA ARG A 202 -4.03 10.23 17.48
C ARG A 202 -3.36 10.60 16.17
N TYR A 203 -2.03 10.65 16.17
CA TYR A 203 -1.22 10.69 14.97
C TYR A 203 -0.37 9.43 14.95
N SER A 204 -0.35 8.70 13.84
CA SER A 204 0.42 7.46 13.68
C SER A 204 1.12 7.45 12.32
N PHE A 205 2.30 6.84 12.28
CA PHE A 205 3.18 6.75 11.13
C PHE A 205 3.49 5.29 10.82
#